data_AF-A0A7W6HV06-F1
#
_entry.id   AF-A0A7W6HV06-F1
#
_cell.length_a   1.000
_cell.length_b   1.000
_cell.length_c   1.000
_cell.angle_alpha   90.00
_cell.angle_beta   90.00
_cell.angle_gamma   90.00
#
_symmetry.space_group_name_H-M   'P 1'
#
loop_
_entity.id
_entity.type
_entity.pdbx_description
1 polymer ?
#
loop_
_entity_poly.entity_id
_entity_poly.type
_entity_poly.pdbx_seq_one_letter_code
_entity_poly.pdbx_strand_id
1 'polypeptide(L)'
;MEFNKIERIAITSILIGMMNVDNDVDLREVLYFNQIQNTIGITQEEFEQGKEQNILLSLVLIKTMSDNKKLALVKMLIEMIKADGKEAPQEMQLFNIIIESTGINKLL
;
A
#
# COMPACT_ATOMS: atom_id res chain seq x y z
N MET A 1 -1.39 16.22 -4.35
CA MET A 1 -1.09 15.91 -2.93
C MET A 1 0.22 15.15 -2.91
N GLU A 2 1.14 15.49 -2.02
CA GLU A 2 2.49 14.91 -2.01
C GLU A 2 2.72 14.08 -0.74
N PHE A 3 3.21 12.85 -0.91
CA PHE A 3 3.68 12.01 0.19
C PHE A 3 5.15 12.32 0.46
N ASN A 4 5.54 12.44 1.72
CA ASN A 4 6.94 12.63 2.11
C ASN A 4 7.72 11.30 2.02
N LYS A 5 9.04 11.35 2.17
CA LYS A 5 9.93 10.17 2.12
C LYS A 5 9.45 9.04 3.04
N ILE A 6 9.16 9.33 4.30
CA ILE A 6 8.76 8.33 5.31
C ILE A 6 7.42 7.69 4.93
N GLU A 7 6.47 8.49 4.45
CA GLU A 7 5.17 8.00 3.98
C GLU A 7 5.33 7.12 2.74
N ARG A 8 6.17 7.50 1.78
CA ARG A 8 6.43 6.70 0.58
C ARG A 8 7.05 5.34 0.89
N ILE A 9 7.99 5.29 1.84
CA ILE A 9 8.58 4.02 2.30
C ILE A 9 7.51 3.13 2.97
N ALA A 10 6.69 3.72 3.85
CA ALA A 10 5.60 2.98 4.51
C ALA A 10 4.55 2.46 3.51
N ILE A 11 4.17 3.28 2.52
CA ILE A 11 3.27 2.88 1.44
C ILE A 11 3.88 1.73 0.63
N THR A 12 5.16 1.83 0.30
CA THR A 12 5.87 0.79 -0.46
C THR A 12 5.86 -0.55 0.29
N SER A 13 6.16 -0.54 1.59
CA SER A 13 6.10 -1.72 2.46
C SER A 13 4.71 -2.39 2.45
N ILE A 14 3.65 -1.59 2.49
CA ILE A 14 2.26 -2.11 2.46
C ILE A 14 1.91 -2.70 1.10
N LEU A 15 2.25 -2.01 0.00
CA LEU A 15 1.95 -2.49 -1.34
C LEU A 15 2.70 -3.79 -1.65
N ILE A 16 3.97 -3.90 -1.24
CA ILE A 16 4.74 -5.15 -1.35
C ILE A 16 4.10 -6.25 -0.50
N GLY A 17 3.61 -5.91 0.71
CA GLY A 17 2.90 -6.87 1.56
C GLY A 17 1.60 -7.39 0.93
N MET A 18 0.86 -6.52 0.25
CA MET A 18 -0.35 -6.87 -0.49
C MET A 18 -0.04 -7.83 -1.65
N MET A 19 0.89 -7.45 -2.53
CA MET A 19 1.26 -8.25 -3.71
C MET A 19 1.79 -9.65 -3.36
N ASN A 20 2.40 -9.84 -2.19
CA ASN A 20 2.99 -11.12 -1.81
C ASN A 20 2.06 -12.00 -0.96
N VAL A 21 0.82 -11.58 -0.69
CA VAL A 21 -0.03 -12.21 0.33
C VAL A 21 -0.44 -13.65 -0.03
N ASP A 22 -0.56 -13.95 -1.31
CA ASP A 22 -0.99 -15.26 -1.83
C ASP A 22 0.16 -16.11 -2.42
N ASN A 23 1.40 -15.61 -2.36
CA ASN A 23 2.61 -16.17 -2.97
C ASN A 23 2.55 -16.32 -4.52
N ASP A 24 1.61 -15.67 -5.21
CA ASP A 24 1.48 -15.72 -6.67
C ASP A 24 1.35 -14.31 -7.26
N VAL A 25 2.47 -13.60 -7.32
CA VAL A 25 2.51 -12.21 -7.82
C VAL A 25 2.17 -12.15 -9.31
N ASP A 26 1.01 -11.58 -9.66
CA ASP A 26 0.57 -11.43 -11.05
C ASP A 26 1.28 -10.23 -11.72
N LEU A 27 1.62 -10.38 -13.01
CA LEU A 27 2.25 -9.31 -13.79
C LEU A 27 1.46 -7.99 -13.76
N ARG A 28 0.12 -8.06 -13.68
CA ARG A 28 -0.75 -6.87 -13.65
C ARG A 28 -0.61 -6.09 -12.35
N GLU A 29 -0.43 -6.78 -11.23
CA GLU A 29 -0.16 -6.14 -9.95
C GLU A 29 1.21 -5.44 -9.95
N VAL A 30 2.22 -6.09 -10.55
CA VAL A 30 3.56 -5.48 -10.73
C VAL A 30 3.47 -4.22 -11.59
N LEU A 31 2.74 -4.29 -12.71
CA LEU A 31 2.53 -3.13 -13.57
C LEU A 31 1.80 -2.00 -12.85
N TYR A 32 0.79 -2.33 -12.04
CA TYR A 32 0.05 -1.35 -11.25
C TYR A 32 0.91 -0.72 -10.14
N PHE A 33 1.72 -1.53 -9.45
CA PHE A 33 2.70 -1.04 -8.49
C PHE A 33 3.67 -0.03 -9.12
N ASN A 34 4.22 -0.35 -10.30
CA ASN A 34 5.11 0.56 -11.04
C ASN A 34 4.40 1.89 -11.38
N GLN A 35 3.10 1.86 -11.68
CA GLN A 35 2.32 3.10 -11.89
C GLN A 35 2.21 3.92 -10.60
N ILE A 36 1.96 3.28 -9.44
CA ILE A 36 1.95 3.99 -8.15
C ILE A 36 3.31 4.60 -7.86
N GLN A 37 4.39 3.83 -8.02
CA GLN A 37 5.76 4.32 -7.80
C GLN A 37 6.04 5.61 -8.58
N ASN A 38 5.71 5.61 -9.87
CA ASN A 38 5.87 6.80 -10.71
C ASN A 38 4.93 7.95 -10.28
N THR A 39 3.70 7.64 -9.91
CA THR A 39 2.68 8.65 -9.56
C THR A 39 3.02 9.41 -8.29
N ILE A 40 3.53 8.71 -7.26
CA ILE A 40 3.83 9.33 -5.96
C ILE A 40 5.32 9.61 -5.76
N GLY A 41 6.16 9.29 -6.76
CA GLY A 41 7.59 9.59 -6.76
C GLY A 41 8.40 8.72 -5.81
N ILE A 42 8.10 7.42 -5.73
CA ILE A 42 8.93 6.45 -4.98
C ILE A 42 10.26 6.27 -5.72
N THR A 43 11.36 6.59 -5.04
CA THR A 43 12.71 6.34 -5.59
C THR A 43 13.13 4.89 -5.42
N GLN A 44 14.18 4.44 -6.13
CA GLN A 44 14.74 3.11 -5.91
C GLN A 44 15.23 2.91 -4.47
N GLU A 45 15.84 3.93 -3.86
CA GLU A 45 16.29 3.87 -2.45
C GLU A 45 15.10 3.65 -1.51
N GLU A 46 14.00 4.38 -1.73
CA GLU A 46 12.79 4.27 -0.92
C GLU A 46 12.09 2.92 -1.14
N PHE A 47 12.18 2.36 -2.35
CA PHE A 47 11.68 1.02 -2.65
C PHE A 47 12.44 -0.05 -1.84
N GLU A 48 13.77 -0.04 -1.87
CA GLU A 48 14.58 -0.99 -1.09
C GLU A 48 14.33 -0.82 0.41
N GLN A 49 14.23 0.42 0.89
CA GLN A 49 13.87 0.70 2.29
C GLN A 49 12.49 0.15 2.64
N GLY A 50 11.50 0.31 1.76
CA GLY A 50 10.14 -0.19 1.97
C GLY A 50 10.07 -1.71 2.01
N LYS A 51 10.89 -2.40 1.20
CA LYS A 51 11.01 -3.86 1.19
C LYS A 51 11.57 -4.42 2.49
N GLU A 52 12.52 -3.73 3.10
CA GLU A 52 13.12 -4.12 4.39
C GLU A 52 12.32 -3.63 5.61
N GLN A 53 11.39 -2.68 5.41
CA GLN A 53 10.66 -2.06 6.50
C GLN A 53 9.66 -3.02 7.15
N ASN A 54 9.69 -3.04 8.49
CA ASN A 54 8.72 -3.77 9.29
C ASN A 54 7.30 -3.26 9.06
N ILE A 55 6.37 -4.18 8.77
CA ILE A 55 4.98 -3.84 8.44
C ILE A 55 4.25 -3.11 9.58
N LEU A 56 4.55 -3.40 10.85
CA LEU A 56 3.93 -2.73 12.00
C LEU A 56 4.35 -1.26 12.06
N LEU A 57 5.62 -0.96 11.76
CA LEU A 57 6.10 0.41 11.66
C LEU A 57 5.37 1.15 10.52
N SER A 58 5.20 0.51 9.36
CA SER A 58 4.45 1.06 8.23
C SER A 58 3.01 1.42 8.62
N LEU A 59 2.31 0.55 9.35
CA LEU A 59 0.95 0.82 9.84
C LEU A 59 0.91 2.01 10.80
N VAL A 60 1.88 2.14 11.71
CA VAL A 60 1.98 3.30 12.62
C VAL A 60 2.18 4.59 11.85
N LEU A 61 3.06 4.59 10.84
CA LEU A 61 3.32 5.76 9.99
C LEU A 61 2.10 6.15 9.15
N ILE A 62 1.38 5.18 8.61
CA ILE A 62 0.15 5.44 7.85
C ILE A 62 -0.94 6.01 8.76
N LYS A 63 -1.03 5.53 10.01
CA LYS A 63 -1.96 6.06 11.01
C LYS A 63 -1.75 7.55 11.31
N THR A 64 -0.53 8.06 11.21
CA THR A 64 -0.22 9.49 11.46
C THR A 64 -0.39 10.39 10.24
N MET A 65 -0.63 9.82 9.05
CA MET A 65 -0.93 10.62 7.85
C MET A 65 -2.24 11.40 8.00
N SER A 66 -2.37 12.47 7.23
CA SER A 66 -3.64 13.20 7.11
C SER A 66 -4.73 12.35 6.45
N ASP A 67 -5.98 12.67 6.75
CA ASP A 67 -7.13 11.91 6.24
C ASP A 67 -7.18 11.90 4.70
N ASN A 68 -6.82 13.00 4.04
CA ASN A 68 -6.73 13.04 2.58
C ASN A 68 -5.70 12.04 2.01
N LYS A 69 -4.54 11.90 2.67
CA LYS A 69 -3.49 10.95 2.29
C LYS A 69 -3.93 9.51 2.50
N LYS A 70 -4.59 9.24 3.62
CA LYS A 70 -5.21 7.97 3.93
C LYS A 70 -6.25 7.55 2.90
N LEU A 71 -7.14 8.46 2.52
CA LEU A 71 -8.16 8.19 1.49
C LEU A 71 -7.54 7.93 0.12
N ALA A 72 -6.45 8.63 -0.25
CA ALA A 72 -5.73 8.31 -1.48
C ALA A 72 -5.07 6.93 -1.42
N LEU A 73 -4.49 6.55 -0.27
CA LEU A 73 -3.93 5.21 -0.08
C LEU A 73 -4.99 4.12 -0.26
N VAL A 74 -6.19 4.28 0.32
CA VAL A 74 -7.28 3.32 0.11
C VAL A 74 -7.58 3.10 -1.36
N LYS A 75 -7.67 4.19 -2.14
CA LYS A 75 -7.92 4.08 -3.58
C LYS A 75 -6.81 3.28 -4.27
N MET A 76 -5.53 3.57 -3.95
CA MET A 76 -4.41 2.81 -4.50
C MET A 76 -4.47 1.32 -4.13
N LEU A 77 -4.83 0.98 -2.89
CA LEU A 77 -4.94 -0.42 -2.46
C LEU A 77 -6.08 -1.16 -3.14
N ILE A 78 -7.26 -0.55 -3.26
CA ILE A 78 -8.42 -1.17 -3.93
C ILE A 78 -8.13 -1.44 -5.40
N GLU A 79 -7.53 -0.49 -6.09
CA GLU A 79 -7.19 -0.65 -7.50
C GLU A 79 -6.08 -1.69 -7.71
N MET A 80 -5.16 -1.85 -6.76
CA MET A 80 -4.16 -2.92 -6.78
C MET A 80 -4.80 -4.31 -6.67
N ILE A 81 -5.68 -4.52 -5.67
CA ILE A 81 -6.42 -5.78 -5.48
C ILE A 81 -7.25 -6.13 -6.72
N LYS A 82 -7.72 -5.13 -7.47
CA LYS A 82 -8.52 -5.35 -8.68
C LYS A 82 -7.68 -5.52 -9.95
N ALA A 83 -6.37 -5.29 -9.89
CA ALA A 83 -5.51 -5.20 -11.08
C ALA A 83 -5.45 -6.52 -11.84
N ASP A 84 -5.50 -7.65 -11.13
CA ASP A 84 -5.45 -8.99 -11.71
C ASP A 84 -6.87 -9.56 -12.01
N GLY A 85 -7.92 -8.81 -11.68
CA GLY A 85 -9.32 -9.20 -11.86
C GLY A 85 -9.81 -10.32 -10.94
N LYS A 86 -9.03 -10.71 -9.93
CA LYS A 86 -9.41 -11.69 -8.91
C LYS A 86 -9.26 -11.05 -7.54
N GLU A 87 -10.38 -10.83 -6.85
CA GLU A 87 -10.31 -10.39 -5.45
C GLU A 87 -10.03 -11.61 -4.56
N ALA A 88 -8.76 -11.86 -4.22
CA ALA A 88 -8.43 -12.99 -3.36
C ALA A 88 -8.86 -12.70 -1.90
N PRO A 89 -9.45 -13.67 -1.18
CA PRO A 89 -9.86 -13.47 0.21
C PRO A 89 -8.73 -12.98 1.13
N GLN A 90 -7.49 -13.40 0.86
CA GLN A 90 -6.30 -13.06 1.63
C GLN A 90 -5.92 -11.57 1.48
N GLU A 91 -6.00 -11.04 0.26
CA GLU A 91 -5.77 -9.61 -0.01
C GLU A 91 -6.81 -8.75 0.69
N MET A 92 -8.08 -9.16 0.62
CA MET A 92 -9.17 -8.47 1.31
C MET A 92 -9.01 -8.51 2.84
N GLN A 93 -8.51 -9.62 3.39
CA GLN A 93 -8.18 -9.69 4.82
C GLN A 93 -7.07 -8.71 5.20
N LEU A 94 -5.98 -8.67 4.42
CA LEU A 94 -4.89 -7.73 4.68
C LEU A 94 -5.34 -6.27 4.52
N PHE A 95 -6.12 -5.98 3.48
CA PHE A 95 -6.75 -4.67 3.30
C PHE A 95 -7.58 -4.26 4.52
N ASN A 96 -8.43 -5.16 5.02
CA ASN A 96 -9.25 -4.91 6.22
C ASN A 96 -8.38 -4.64 7.46
N ILE A 97 -7.30 -5.40 7.65
CA ILE A 97 -6.35 -5.17 8.75
C ILE A 97 -5.71 -3.78 8.63
N ILE A 98 -5.33 -3.37 7.41
CA ILE A 98 -4.71 -2.07 7.16
C ILE A 98 -5.69 -0.95 7.51
N ILE A 99 -6.92 -0.97 6.99
CA ILE A 99 -7.90 0.10 7.24
C ILE A 99 -8.28 0.22 8.72
N GLU A 100 -8.40 -0.91 9.43
CA GLU A 100 -8.72 -0.92 10.87
C GLU A 100 -7.54 -0.41 11.71
N SER A 101 -6.34 -0.90 11.44
CA SER A 101 -5.13 -0.56 12.22
C SER A 101 -4.72 0.91 12.08
N THR A 102 -5.03 1.51 10.92
CA THR A 102 -4.65 2.88 10.58
C THR A 102 -5.77 3.90 10.84
N GLY A 103 -6.95 3.41 11.23
CA GLY A 103 -8.15 4.21 11.51
C GLY A 103 -8.82 4.78 10.26
N ILE A 104 -8.50 4.26 9.07
CA ILE A 104 -9.09 4.72 7.81
C ILE A 104 -10.56 4.32 7.69
N ASN A 105 -10.95 3.21 8.32
CA ASN A 105 -12.34 2.77 8.40
C ASN A 105 -13.31 3.82 9.00
N LYS A 106 -12.81 4.84 9.72
CA LYS A 106 -13.60 5.96 10.24
C LYS A 106 -13.82 7.09 9.21
N LEU A 107 -13.21 6.98 8.04
CA LEU A 107 -13.21 7.98 6.96
C LEU A 107 -13.99 7.50 5.72
N LEU A 108 -14.39 6.22 5.69
CA LEU A 108 -15.16 5.58 4.63
C LEU A 108 -16.64 5.51 5.01
#